data_AF-A0A0C9Z0E7-F1
#
_entry.id   AF-A0A0C9Z0E7-F1
#
_cell.length_a   1.000
_cell.length_b   1.000
_cell.length_c   1.000
_cell.angle_alpha   90.00
_cell.angle_beta   90.00
_cell.angle_gamma   90.00
#
_symmetry.space_group_name_H-M   'P 1'
#
loop_
_entity.id
_entity.type
_entity.pdbx_description
1 polymer ?
#
loop_
_entity_poly.entity_id
_entity_poly.type
_entity_poly.pdbx_seq_one_letter_code
_entity_poly.pdbx_strand_id
1 'polypeptide(L)'
;DYDEVTQEFMMTAIREYRARLCAKAPMPDHLVETSILDASWAWAHKATRVNLARTPQLAKIVTSRGSQVHSQLKTKLHPLVKAIFGFHSSQSKSVIKKNRSLAEGLKEGMNFAFKVKCKRRGFLKAPLIQKIVNTMWFANKHDDGVVFHKHYKPFPYPALALVLTAIECCIDEWMTGTWTDIPFTIQEYCGTYESHLKCLHAFEDATKDYDVLPAICTRLYEAGRYIFTSPDIILLTQALVSS
;
A
#
# COMPACT_ATOMS: atom_id res chain seq x y z
N ASP A 1 -28.43 2.84 16.18
CA ASP A 1 -27.18 2.19 16.62
C ASP A 1 -27.36 0.69 16.71
N TYR A 2 -26.36 -0.07 16.27
CA TYR A 2 -26.37 -1.54 16.37
C TYR A 2 -25.96 -1.97 17.78
N ASP A 3 -26.46 -3.12 18.24
CA ASP A 3 -26.06 -3.74 19.49
C ASP A 3 -24.57 -4.15 19.49
N GLU A 4 -23.99 -4.36 20.68
CA GLU A 4 -22.57 -4.67 20.85
C GLU A 4 -22.12 -5.92 20.06
N VAL A 5 -22.98 -6.94 19.99
CA VAL A 5 -22.69 -8.21 19.31
C VAL A 5 -22.60 -7.97 17.79
N THR A 6 -23.54 -7.20 17.24
CA THR A 6 -23.50 -6.80 15.83
C THR A 6 -22.28 -5.92 15.54
N GLN A 7 -21.91 -5.00 16.44
CA GLN A 7 -20.72 -4.16 16.26
C GLN A 7 -19.43 -4.99 16.24
N GLU A 8 -19.27 -5.95 17.16
CA GLU A 8 -18.12 -6.84 17.21
C GLU A 8 -18.01 -7.70 15.93
N PHE A 9 -19.13 -8.25 15.46
CA PHE A 9 -19.19 -8.98 14.19
C PHE A 9 -18.73 -8.10 13.02
N MET A 10 -19.28 -6.88 12.91
CA MET A 10 -18.97 -5.97 11.82
C MET A 10 -17.51 -5.52 11.84
N MET A 11 -16.94 -5.22 13.01
CA MET A 11 -15.52 -4.90 13.15
C MET A 11 -14.64 -6.06 12.68
N THR A 12 -15.01 -7.28 13.06
CA THR A 12 -14.32 -8.52 12.67
C THR A 12 -14.36 -8.73 11.16
N ALA A 13 -15.53 -8.59 10.54
CA ALA A 13 -15.71 -8.70 9.09
C ALA A 13 -14.95 -7.60 8.31
N ILE A 14 -15.01 -6.36 8.77
CA ILE A 14 -14.31 -5.21 8.16
C ILE A 14 -12.80 -5.43 8.14
N ARG A 15 -12.23 -5.88 9.25
CA ARG A 15 -10.77 -6.05 9.36
C ARG A 15 -10.27 -7.17 8.46
N GLU A 16 -10.96 -8.32 8.46
CA GLU A 16 -10.62 -9.43 7.56
C GLU A 16 -10.81 -9.04 6.09
N TYR A 17 -11.88 -8.30 5.76
CA TYR A 17 -12.11 -7.77 4.41
C TYR A 17 -10.96 -6.89 3.94
N ARG A 18 -10.56 -5.90 4.75
CA ARG A 18 -9.44 -5.01 4.43
C ARG A 18 -8.14 -5.79 4.21
N ALA A 19 -7.85 -6.76 5.08
CA ALA A 19 -6.65 -7.57 4.97
C ALA A 19 -6.63 -8.41 3.68
N ARG A 20 -7.76 -9.08 3.35
CA ARG A 20 -7.89 -9.85 2.11
C ARG A 20 -7.82 -8.99 0.87
N LEU A 21 -8.48 -7.83 0.89
CA LEU A 21 -8.45 -6.88 -0.21
C LEU A 21 -7.03 -6.45 -0.54
N CYS A 22 -6.27 -5.97 0.46
CA CYS A 22 -4.87 -5.57 0.25
C CYS A 22 -3.98 -6.73 -0.21
N ALA A 23 -4.15 -7.92 0.37
CA ALA A 23 -3.28 -9.05 0.10
C ALA A 23 -3.56 -9.75 -1.23
N LYS A 24 -4.80 -9.70 -1.73
CA LYS A 24 -5.24 -10.51 -2.88
C LYS A 24 -5.65 -9.68 -4.08
N ALA A 25 -6.48 -8.67 -3.90
CA ALA A 25 -7.00 -7.85 -4.99
C ALA A 25 -7.29 -6.41 -4.52
N PRO A 26 -6.27 -5.55 -4.41
CA PRO A 26 -6.43 -4.16 -3.99
C PRO A 26 -7.33 -3.32 -4.88
N MET A 27 -7.45 -3.69 -6.15
CA MET A 27 -8.31 -3.03 -7.14
C MET A 27 -9.24 -4.07 -7.75
N PRO A 28 -10.25 -4.55 -6.99
CA PRO A 28 -11.12 -5.61 -7.45
C PRO A 28 -12.15 -5.09 -8.44
N ASP A 29 -12.59 -5.95 -9.35
CA ASP A 29 -13.89 -5.80 -9.99
C ASP A 29 -15.03 -6.20 -9.04
N HIS A 30 -16.27 -6.03 -9.47
CA HIS A 30 -17.45 -6.34 -8.66
C HIS A 30 -17.52 -7.83 -8.25
N LEU A 31 -17.10 -8.76 -9.11
CA LEU A 31 -17.16 -10.20 -8.83
C LEU A 31 -16.13 -10.57 -7.76
N VAL A 32 -14.91 -10.07 -7.90
CA VAL A 32 -13.83 -10.28 -6.93
C VAL A 32 -14.16 -9.61 -5.59
N GLU A 33 -14.74 -8.40 -5.61
CA GLU A 33 -15.17 -7.71 -4.39
C GLU A 33 -16.20 -8.53 -3.62
N THR A 34 -17.19 -9.08 -4.33
CA THR A 34 -18.23 -9.95 -3.75
C THR A 34 -17.62 -11.20 -3.13
N SER A 35 -16.68 -11.85 -3.82
CA SER A 35 -16.00 -13.05 -3.31
C SER A 35 -15.17 -12.76 -2.05
N ILE A 36 -14.47 -11.62 -1.99
CA ILE A 36 -13.73 -11.20 -0.80
C ILE A 36 -14.69 -10.90 0.35
N LEU A 37 -15.82 -10.24 0.07
CA LEU A 37 -16.86 -9.98 1.06
C LEU A 37 -17.43 -11.28 1.62
N ASP A 38 -17.79 -12.26 0.77
CA ASP A 38 -18.27 -13.58 1.18
C ASP A 38 -17.30 -14.27 2.14
N ALA A 39 -16.02 -14.33 1.76
CA ALA A 39 -15.00 -15.00 2.55
C ALA A 39 -14.74 -14.29 3.90
N SER A 40 -14.85 -12.96 3.92
CA SER A 40 -14.68 -12.16 5.14
C SER A 40 -15.87 -12.31 6.07
N TRP A 41 -17.07 -12.40 5.52
CA TRP A 41 -18.30 -12.64 6.28
C TRP A 41 -18.30 -14.03 6.93
N ALA A 42 -17.93 -15.07 6.15
CA ALA A 42 -17.78 -16.43 6.65
C ALA A 42 -16.72 -16.53 7.76
N TRP A 43 -15.63 -15.77 7.63
CA TRP A 43 -14.62 -15.69 8.68
C TRP A 43 -15.16 -15.03 9.95
N ALA A 44 -15.91 -13.94 9.84
CA ALA A 44 -16.51 -13.26 10.99
C ALA A 44 -17.53 -14.15 11.72
N HIS A 45 -18.34 -14.92 10.99
CA HIS A 45 -19.22 -15.94 11.58
C HIS A 45 -18.43 -16.94 12.41
N LYS A 46 -17.32 -17.47 11.87
CA LYS A 46 -16.49 -18.43 12.58
C LYS A 46 -15.80 -17.84 13.80
N ALA A 47 -15.32 -16.59 13.70
CA ALA A 47 -14.55 -15.92 14.75
C ALA A 47 -15.42 -15.50 15.93
N THR A 48 -16.61 -14.94 15.66
CA THR A 48 -17.52 -14.43 16.71
C THR A 48 -18.57 -15.43 17.16
N ARG A 49 -18.81 -16.49 16.37
CA ARG A 49 -19.94 -17.43 16.53
C ARG A 49 -21.32 -16.78 16.42
N VAL A 50 -21.39 -15.55 15.91
CA VAL A 50 -22.64 -14.82 15.68
C VAL A 50 -23.14 -15.14 14.29
N ASN A 51 -24.44 -15.46 14.17
CA ASN A 51 -25.07 -15.68 12.87
C ASN A 51 -25.82 -14.41 12.41
N LEU A 52 -25.07 -13.43 11.92
CA LEU A 52 -25.62 -12.20 11.36
C LEU A 52 -25.90 -12.33 9.86
N ALA A 53 -27.18 -12.23 9.47
CA ALA A 53 -27.57 -12.21 8.08
C ALA A 53 -26.99 -10.98 7.35
N ARG A 54 -26.37 -11.20 6.19
CA ARG A 54 -25.80 -10.12 5.39
C ARG A 54 -26.88 -9.36 4.63
N THR A 55 -27.19 -8.15 5.06
CA THR A 55 -28.05 -7.22 4.30
C THR A 55 -27.24 -6.38 3.32
N PRO A 56 -27.87 -5.79 2.28
CA PRO A 56 -27.19 -4.86 1.38
C PRO A 56 -26.56 -3.65 2.09
N GLN A 57 -27.18 -3.14 3.17
CA GLN A 57 -26.59 -2.02 3.92
C GLN A 57 -25.30 -2.43 4.62
N LEU A 58 -25.30 -3.59 5.29
CA LEU A 58 -24.11 -4.07 6.00
C LEU A 58 -22.98 -4.45 5.02
N ALA A 59 -23.32 -5.05 3.88
CA ALA A 59 -22.39 -5.31 2.80
C ALA A 59 -21.70 -4.00 2.33
N LYS A 60 -22.49 -2.94 2.10
CA LYS A 60 -21.97 -1.62 1.72
C LYS A 60 -21.02 -1.03 2.77
N ILE A 61 -21.29 -1.21 4.05
CA ILE A 61 -20.40 -0.75 5.13
C ILE A 61 -19.03 -1.43 5.02
N VAL A 62 -18.99 -2.73 4.72
CA VAL A 62 -17.74 -3.47 4.56
C VAL A 62 -17.03 -3.07 3.27
N THR A 63 -17.72 -3.06 2.12
CA THR A 63 -17.09 -2.77 0.83
C THR A 63 -16.56 -1.34 0.72
N SER A 64 -17.22 -0.37 1.37
CA SER A 64 -16.73 1.02 1.47
C SER A 64 -15.32 1.16 2.04
N ARG A 65 -14.83 0.13 2.75
CA ARG A 65 -13.47 0.10 3.30
C ARG A 65 -12.39 -0.04 2.24
N GLY A 66 -12.73 -0.48 1.02
CA GLY A 66 -11.79 -0.52 -0.10
C GLY A 66 -11.30 0.87 -0.48
N SER A 67 -12.21 1.80 -0.78
CA SER A 67 -11.86 3.19 -1.06
C SER A 67 -11.10 3.83 0.12
N GLN A 68 -11.50 3.51 1.35
CA GLN A 68 -10.80 4.01 2.54
C GLN A 68 -9.33 3.54 2.62
N VAL A 69 -9.03 2.30 2.22
CA VAL A 69 -7.65 1.78 2.17
C VAL A 69 -6.82 2.60 1.19
N HIS A 70 -7.33 2.88 -0.01
CA HIS A 70 -6.62 3.68 -1.01
C HIS A 70 -6.35 5.10 -0.52
N SER A 71 -7.38 5.78 0.01
CA SER A 71 -7.23 7.13 0.56
C SER A 71 -6.25 7.18 1.74
N GLN A 72 -6.30 6.19 2.63
CA GLN A 72 -5.38 6.09 3.77
C GLN A 72 -3.94 5.88 3.31
N LEU A 73 -3.73 5.00 2.33
CA LEU A 73 -2.41 4.74 1.76
C LEU A 73 -1.84 6.02 1.13
N LYS A 74 -2.61 6.68 0.26
CA LYS A 74 -2.22 7.94 -0.37
C LYS A 74 -1.85 9.03 0.66
N THR A 75 -2.69 9.20 1.69
CA THR A 75 -2.47 10.18 2.76
C THR A 75 -1.15 9.94 3.50
N LYS A 76 -0.81 8.67 3.79
CA LYS A 76 0.46 8.30 4.43
C LYS A 76 1.66 8.49 3.50
N LEU A 77 1.48 8.26 2.20
CA LEU A 77 2.52 8.37 1.18
C LEU A 77 2.92 9.80 0.85
N HIS A 78 1.94 10.68 0.71
CA HIS A 78 2.14 12.04 0.20
C HIS A 78 3.30 12.79 0.89
N PRO A 79 3.36 12.91 2.24
CA PRO A 79 4.48 13.58 2.90
C PRO A 79 5.82 12.86 2.72
N LEU A 80 5.82 11.51 2.60
CA LEU A 80 7.03 10.72 2.40
C LEU A 80 7.61 10.92 1.01
N VAL A 81 6.77 10.89 -0.03
CA VAL A 81 7.17 11.10 -1.43
C VAL A 81 7.75 12.51 -1.60
N LYS A 82 7.05 13.51 -1.06
CA LYS A 82 7.51 14.90 -1.07
C LYS A 82 8.91 15.04 -0.44
N ALA A 83 9.10 14.50 0.77
CA ALA A 83 10.35 14.62 1.51
C ALA A 83 11.50 13.82 0.85
N ILE A 84 11.26 12.56 0.47
CA ILE A 84 12.31 11.65 -0.02
C ILE A 84 12.78 12.03 -1.44
N PHE A 85 11.88 12.56 -2.27
CA PHE A 85 12.26 13.01 -3.62
C PHE A 85 12.61 14.50 -3.70
N GLY A 86 12.25 15.29 -2.69
CA GLY A 86 12.59 16.71 -2.65
C GLY A 86 11.68 17.58 -3.52
N PHE A 87 10.38 17.25 -3.57
CA PHE A 87 9.39 18.12 -4.21
C PHE A 87 9.11 19.35 -3.35
N HIS A 88 9.11 20.53 -3.97
CA HIS A 88 8.89 21.79 -3.27
C HIS A 88 7.75 22.58 -3.91
N SER A 89 6.78 22.99 -3.10
CA SER A 89 5.72 23.91 -3.53
C SER A 89 6.32 25.30 -3.68
N SER A 90 6.27 25.88 -4.88
CA SER A 90 6.79 27.22 -5.16
C SER A 90 6.14 27.79 -6.42
N GLN A 91 6.02 29.12 -6.49
CA GLN A 91 5.63 29.84 -7.71
C GLN A 91 6.82 30.13 -8.64
N SER A 92 8.05 29.82 -8.21
CA SER A 92 9.25 30.03 -9.02
C SER A 92 9.25 29.12 -10.25
N LYS A 93 9.36 29.73 -11.44
CA LYS A 93 9.50 28.99 -12.72
C LYS A 93 10.64 27.96 -12.69
N SER A 94 11.73 28.27 -12.00
CA SER A 94 12.87 27.35 -11.85
C SER A 94 12.50 26.12 -11.01
N VAL A 95 11.80 26.31 -9.89
CA VAL A 95 11.36 25.20 -9.03
C VAL A 95 10.30 24.36 -9.73
N ILE A 96 9.35 24.98 -10.41
CA ILE A 96 8.32 24.29 -11.22
C ILE A 96 8.99 23.41 -12.29
N LYS A 97 9.97 23.95 -13.02
CA LYS A 97 10.72 23.17 -14.03
C LYS A 97 11.48 22.01 -13.38
N LYS A 98 12.14 22.23 -12.24
CA LYS A 98 12.86 21.18 -11.50
C LYS A 98 11.93 20.06 -11.03
N ASN A 99 10.78 20.40 -10.45
CA ASN A 99 9.78 19.42 -10.01
C ASN A 99 9.27 18.58 -11.19
N ARG A 100 8.96 19.21 -12.33
CA ARG A 100 8.53 18.50 -13.54
C ARG A 100 9.58 17.50 -14.01
N SER A 101 10.82 17.95 -14.21
CA SER A 101 11.91 17.07 -14.66
C SER A 101 12.20 15.95 -13.64
N LEU A 102 12.04 16.23 -12.35
CA LEU A 102 12.14 15.21 -11.31
C LEU A 102 11.01 14.18 -11.43
N ALA A 103 9.75 14.61 -11.58
CA ALA A 103 8.61 13.71 -11.72
C ALA A 103 8.76 12.80 -12.95
N GLU A 104 9.08 13.38 -14.11
CA GLU A 104 9.36 12.65 -15.35
C GLU A 104 10.48 11.61 -15.16
N GLY A 105 11.62 12.04 -14.60
CA GLY A 105 12.77 11.16 -14.37
C GLY A 105 12.53 10.07 -13.31
N LEU A 106 11.62 10.28 -12.36
CA LEU A 106 11.21 9.25 -11.39
C LEU A 106 10.33 8.18 -12.05
N LYS A 107 9.40 8.60 -12.92
CA LYS A 107 8.48 7.69 -13.63
C LYS A 107 9.21 6.86 -14.69
N GLU A 108 10.20 7.44 -15.35
CA GLU A 108 10.93 6.77 -16.42
C GLU A 108 11.51 5.43 -15.95
N GLY A 109 11.01 4.33 -16.53
CA GLY A 109 11.45 2.97 -16.18
C GLY A 109 11.32 2.64 -14.69
N MET A 110 10.35 3.23 -13.99
CA MET A 110 10.14 3.06 -12.55
C MET A 110 11.38 3.40 -11.71
N ASN A 111 12.15 4.42 -12.11
CA ASN A 111 13.34 4.86 -11.36
C ASN A 111 13.04 5.12 -9.87
N PHE A 112 11.81 5.49 -9.50
CA PHE A 112 11.37 5.63 -8.11
C PHE A 112 11.52 4.35 -7.25
N ALA A 113 11.50 3.16 -7.87
CA ALA A 113 11.57 1.87 -7.18
C ALA A 113 13.01 1.38 -6.92
N PHE A 114 14.02 2.03 -7.51
CA PHE A 114 15.42 1.63 -7.37
C PHE A 114 16.12 2.27 -6.17
N LYS A 115 16.99 1.51 -5.49
CA LYS A 115 17.86 2.03 -4.43
C LYS A 115 18.83 3.10 -4.97
N VAL A 116 19.44 2.83 -6.13
CA VAL A 116 20.35 3.76 -6.81
C VAL A 116 19.80 4.05 -8.20
N LYS A 117 19.10 5.18 -8.34
CA LYS A 117 18.31 5.55 -9.53
C LYS A 117 19.17 5.67 -10.79
N CYS A 118 20.27 6.43 -10.73
CA CYS A 118 21.14 6.70 -11.89
C CYS A 118 21.82 5.44 -12.47
N LYS A 119 21.99 4.38 -11.67
CA LYS A 119 22.59 3.11 -12.09
C LYS A 119 21.55 1.99 -12.22
N ARG A 120 20.25 2.29 -12.04
CA ARG A 120 19.14 1.33 -11.92
C ARG A 120 19.53 0.08 -11.13
N ARG A 121 20.15 0.29 -9.96
CA ARG A 121 20.61 -0.79 -9.08
C ARG A 121 19.67 -0.97 -7.89
N GLY A 122 19.31 -2.22 -7.62
CA GLY A 122 18.46 -2.60 -6.50
C GLY A 122 16.99 -2.22 -6.74
N PHE A 123 16.39 -2.81 -7.78
CA PHE A 123 14.96 -2.72 -8.04
C PHE A 123 14.16 -3.18 -6.81
N LEU A 124 13.06 -2.48 -6.50
CA LEU A 124 12.22 -2.65 -5.31
C LEU A 124 12.95 -2.47 -3.96
N LYS A 125 14.18 -1.95 -3.96
CA LYS A 125 14.98 -1.69 -2.75
C LYS A 125 15.07 -0.20 -2.42
N ALA A 126 14.24 0.65 -3.04
CA ALA A 126 14.11 2.04 -2.64
C ALA A 126 13.67 2.15 -1.17
N PRO A 127 14.35 2.94 -0.30
CA PRO A 127 14.00 3.05 1.12
C PRO A 127 12.55 3.47 1.38
N LEU A 128 11.97 4.24 0.46
CA LEU A 128 10.57 4.67 0.49
C LEU A 128 9.60 3.48 0.58
N ILE A 129 9.86 2.38 -0.15
CA ILE A 129 8.96 1.21 -0.20
C ILE A 129 8.82 0.60 1.20
N GLN A 130 9.94 0.30 1.87
CA GLN A 130 9.90 -0.24 3.24
C GLN A 130 9.22 0.74 4.21
N LYS A 131 9.51 2.04 4.09
CA LYS A 131 8.92 3.07 4.98
C LYS A 131 7.40 3.13 4.85
N ILE A 132 6.86 2.98 3.64
CA ILE A 132 5.42 2.94 3.40
C ILE A 132 4.82 1.64 3.94
N VAL A 133 5.47 0.50 3.65
CA VAL A 133 5.01 -0.81 4.14
C VAL A 133 4.88 -0.79 5.67
N ASN A 134 5.89 -0.26 6.36
CA ASN A 134 5.87 -0.12 7.82
C ASN A 134 4.75 0.80 8.29
N THR A 135 4.66 2.01 7.72
CA THR A 135 3.66 3.00 8.13
C THR A 135 2.23 2.53 7.87
N MET A 136 2.00 1.71 6.84
CA MET A 136 0.66 1.26 6.46
C MET A 136 0.22 -0.02 7.18
N TRP A 137 1.10 -1.03 7.30
CA TRP A 137 0.72 -2.36 7.78
C TRP A 137 1.41 -2.83 9.07
N PHE A 138 2.41 -2.11 9.57
CA PHE A 138 3.23 -2.55 10.71
C PHE A 138 3.59 -1.43 11.71
N ALA A 139 2.84 -0.33 11.75
CA ALA A 139 3.11 0.77 12.66
C ALA A 139 2.69 0.44 14.10
N ASN A 140 1.61 -0.33 14.28
CA ASN A 140 1.03 -0.67 15.58
C ASN A 140 0.67 -2.15 15.70
N LYS A 141 0.50 -2.64 16.95
CA LYS A 141 0.09 -4.03 17.25
C LYS A 141 -1.25 -4.45 16.66
N HIS A 142 -2.09 -3.48 16.29
CA HIS A 142 -3.43 -3.71 15.75
C HIS A 142 -3.50 -3.60 14.22
N ASP A 143 -2.40 -3.23 13.56
CA ASP A 143 -2.35 -3.07 12.12
C ASP A 143 -2.48 -4.43 11.41
N ASP A 144 -2.98 -4.37 10.18
CA ASP A 144 -3.41 -5.56 9.44
C ASP A 144 -2.25 -6.54 9.19
N GLY A 145 -1.03 -6.03 8.94
CA GLY A 145 0.17 -6.87 8.75
C GLY A 145 0.63 -7.60 10.01
N VAL A 146 0.26 -7.09 11.19
CA VAL A 146 0.54 -7.72 12.48
C VAL A 146 -0.53 -8.76 12.81
N VAL A 147 -1.81 -8.37 12.71
CA VAL A 147 -2.93 -9.22 13.16
C VAL A 147 -3.24 -10.33 12.16
N PHE A 148 -3.18 -10.04 10.86
CA PHE A 148 -3.50 -10.99 9.80
C PHE A 148 -2.24 -11.52 9.13
N HIS A 149 -1.26 -11.96 9.93
CA HIS A 149 0.04 -12.43 9.44
C HIS A 149 -0.05 -13.48 8.32
N LYS A 150 -1.11 -14.31 8.30
CA LYS A 150 -1.34 -15.32 7.25
C LYS A 150 -1.58 -14.70 5.87
N HIS A 151 -2.14 -13.50 5.81
CA HIS A 151 -2.36 -12.77 4.56
C HIS A 151 -1.12 -12.00 4.11
N TYR A 152 -0.17 -11.71 5.01
CA TYR A 152 0.97 -10.83 4.74
C TYR A 152 2.35 -11.49 4.83
N LYS A 153 2.43 -12.80 5.10
CA LYS A 153 3.70 -13.54 5.18
C LYS A 153 3.83 -14.56 4.02
N PRO A 154 4.79 -14.38 3.09
CA PRO A 154 5.63 -13.19 2.86
C PRO A 154 4.79 -12.00 2.38
N PHE A 155 5.38 -10.80 2.30
CA PHE A 155 4.62 -9.61 1.92
C PHE A 155 3.97 -9.80 0.53
N PRO A 156 2.66 -9.54 0.35
CA PRO A 156 1.96 -9.97 -0.86
C PRO A 156 2.34 -9.16 -2.09
N TYR A 157 2.46 -9.80 -3.25
CA TYR A 157 2.72 -9.11 -4.51
C TYR A 157 1.62 -8.10 -4.87
N PRO A 158 0.31 -8.41 -4.68
CA PRO A 158 -0.75 -7.41 -4.88
C PRO A 158 -0.56 -6.18 -3.99
N ALA A 159 -0.20 -6.36 -2.71
CA ALA A 159 0.06 -5.24 -1.81
C ALA A 159 1.29 -4.43 -2.23
N LEU A 160 2.34 -5.09 -2.73
CA LEU A 160 3.53 -4.41 -3.25
C LEU A 160 3.21 -3.62 -4.52
N ALA A 161 2.47 -4.20 -5.47
CA ALA A 161 2.00 -3.50 -6.66
C ALA A 161 1.16 -2.27 -6.29
N LEU A 162 0.25 -2.40 -5.32
CA LEU A 162 -0.52 -1.27 -4.81
C LEU A 162 0.37 -0.15 -4.24
N VAL A 163 1.43 -0.49 -3.51
CA VAL A 163 2.42 0.49 -3.02
C VAL A 163 3.09 1.21 -4.19
N LEU A 164 3.53 0.49 -5.22
CA LEU A 164 4.16 1.08 -6.41
C LEU A 164 3.19 2.03 -7.13
N THR A 165 1.94 1.61 -7.33
CA THR A 165 0.90 2.45 -7.93
C THR A 165 0.63 3.70 -7.12
N ALA A 166 0.59 3.59 -5.78
CA ALA A 166 0.34 4.75 -4.93
C ALA A 166 1.53 5.72 -4.91
N ILE A 167 2.77 5.23 -5.02
CA ILE A 167 3.96 6.07 -5.22
C ILE A 167 3.84 6.82 -6.55
N GLU A 168 3.49 6.11 -7.62
CA GLU A 168 3.31 6.72 -8.94
C GLU A 168 2.21 7.79 -8.94
N CYS A 169 1.06 7.50 -8.31
CA CYS A 169 -0.01 8.48 -8.14
C CYS A 169 0.47 9.76 -7.44
N CYS A 170 1.24 9.63 -6.35
CA CYS A 170 1.81 10.79 -5.66
C CYS A 170 2.85 11.55 -6.50
N ILE A 171 3.53 10.89 -7.44
CA ILE A 171 4.45 11.54 -8.39
C ILE A 171 3.65 12.27 -9.48
N ASP A 172 2.54 11.68 -9.94
CA ASP A 172 1.65 12.28 -10.94
C ASP A 172 1.13 13.66 -10.52
N GLU A 173 0.90 13.85 -9.22
CA GLU A 173 0.51 15.13 -8.62
C GLU A 173 1.51 16.27 -8.91
N TRP A 174 2.74 15.95 -9.32
CA TRP A 174 3.81 16.91 -9.60
C TRP A 174 4.20 17.00 -11.08
N MET A 175 3.49 16.31 -11.98
CA MET A 175 3.84 16.24 -13.41
C MET A 175 3.79 17.61 -14.11
N THR A 176 2.97 18.54 -13.63
CA THR A 176 2.94 19.92 -14.16
C THR A 176 4.07 20.79 -13.60
N GLY A 177 4.76 20.32 -12.55
CA GLY A 177 5.75 21.04 -11.74
C GLY A 177 5.15 21.75 -10.52
N THR A 178 3.83 21.86 -10.45
CA THR A 178 3.06 22.33 -9.28
C THR A 178 2.24 21.18 -8.73
N TRP A 179 2.04 21.15 -7.41
CA TRP A 179 1.22 20.11 -6.79
C TRP A 179 -0.25 20.30 -7.15
N THR A 180 -0.88 19.21 -7.61
CA THR A 180 -2.33 19.09 -7.81
C THR A 180 -2.81 17.79 -7.19
N ASP A 181 -3.89 17.83 -6.41
CA ASP A 181 -4.49 16.61 -5.86
C ASP A 181 -5.09 15.74 -6.97
N ILE A 182 -4.60 14.50 -7.10
CA ILE A 182 -5.11 13.51 -8.06
C ILE A 182 -5.78 12.37 -7.31
N PRO A 183 -7.07 12.09 -7.48
CA PRO A 183 -7.75 11.08 -6.69
C PRO A 183 -7.20 9.68 -6.99
N PHE A 184 -6.83 8.94 -5.94
CA PHE A 184 -6.35 7.56 -6.08
C PHE A 184 -7.54 6.60 -6.09
N THR A 185 -8.12 6.40 -7.29
CA THR A 185 -9.31 5.58 -7.51
C THR A 185 -8.99 4.34 -8.36
N ILE A 186 -9.84 3.33 -8.26
CA ILE A 186 -9.75 2.13 -9.12
C ILE A 186 -9.88 2.53 -10.59
N GLN A 187 -10.83 3.40 -10.93
CA GLN A 187 -11.08 3.82 -12.31
C GLN A 187 -9.83 4.40 -12.99
N GLU A 188 -9.08 5.26 -12.27
CA GLU A 188 -7.91 5.94 -12.82
C GLU A 188 -6.64 5.06 -12.79
N TYR A 189 -6.47 4.25 -11.74
CA TYR A 189 -5.19 3.58 -11.46
C TYR A 189 -5.21 2.05 -11.61
N CYS A 190 -6.33 1.42 -11.99
CA CYS A 190 -6.38 -0.03 -12.22
C CYS A 190 -5.37 -0.47 -13.29
N GLY A 191 -5.30 0.25 -14.42
CA GLY A 191 -4.33 -0.07 -15.48
C GLY A 191 -2.87 0.04 -15.02
N THR A 192 -2.55 1.07 -14.24
CA THR A 192 -1.20 1.25 -13.66
C THR A 192 -0.88 0.15 -12.65
N TYR A 193 -1.85 -0.23 -11.81
CA TYR A 193 -1.71 -1.36 -10.88
C TYR A 193 -1.47 -2.68 -11.59
N GLU A 194 -2.25 -3.01 -12.62
CA GLU A 194 -2.05 -4.22 -13.41
C GLU A 194 -0.69 -4.23 -14.11
N SER A 195 -0.24 -3.08 -14.63
CA SER A 195 1.08 -2.93 -15.23
C SER A 195 2.20 -3.22 -14.21
N HIS A 196 2.11 -2.65 -13.00
CA HIS A 196 3.07 -2.94 -11.92
C HIS A 196 3.04 -4.39 -11.49
N LEU A 197 1.85 -5.00 -11.36
CA LEU A 197 1.74 -6.42 -11.01
C LEU A 197 2.34 -7.33 -12.08
N LYS A 198 2.08 -7.05 -13.37
CA LYS A 198 2.72 -7.74 -14.51
C LYS A 198 4.25 -7.57 -14.48
N CYS A 199 4.74 -6.38 -14.14
CA CYS A 199 6.17 -6.12 -13.99
C CYS A 199 6.79 -6.95 -12.85
N LEU A 200 6.10 -7.08 -11.71
CA LEU A 200 6.55 -7.94 -10.61
C LEU A 200 6.66 -9.41 -11.05
N HIS A 201 5.65 -9.94 -11.74
CA HIS A 201 5.68 -11.31 -12.25
C HIS A 201 6.79 -11.52 -13.29
N ALA A 202 6.95 -10.60 -14.25
CA ALA A 202 8.04 -10.67 -15.22
C ALA A 202 9.43 -10.61 -14.55
N PHE A 203 9.56 -9.82 -13.48
CA PHE A 203 10.80 -9.75 -12.69
C PHE A 203 11.07 -11.05 -11.92
N GLU A 204 10.04 -11.67 -11.34
CA GLU A 204 10.14 -13.00 -10.72
C GLU A 204 10.57 -14.05 -11.75
N ASP A 205 9.91 -14.12 -12.91
CA ASP A 205 10.25 -15.06 -13.98
C ASP A 205 11.70 -14.89 -14.47
N ALA A 206 12.14 -13.64 -14.63
CA ALA A 206 13.51 -13.32 -15.05
C ALA A 206 14.56 -13.61 -13.97
N THR A 207 14.15 -13.75 -12.71
CA THR A 207 15.04 -13.98 -11.55
C THR A 207 14.74 -15.28 -10.81
N LYS A 208 13.96 -16.18 -11.42
CA LYS A 208 13.44 -17.40 -10.80
C LYS A 208 14.52 -18.30 -10.21
N ASP A 209 15.70 -18.37 -10.84
CA ASP A 209 16.80 -19.21 -10.38
C ASP A 209 17.45 -18.69 -9.09
N TYR A 210 17.08 -17.48 -8.65
CA TYR A 210 17.65 -16.80 -7.50
C TYR A 210 16.60 -16.36 -6.46
N ASP A 211 15.31 -16.65 -6.69
CA ASP A 211 14.18 -16.31 -5.82
C ASP A 211 14.20 -14.83 -5.33
N VAL A 212 14.59 -13.89 -6.21
CA VAL A 212 14.88 -12.52 -5.80
C VAL A 212 13.64 -11.79 -5.29
N LEU A 213 12.51 -11.88 -6.01
CA LEU A 213 11.27 -11.25 -5.58
C LEU A 213 10.71 -11.89 -4.29
N PRO A 214 10.61 -13.24 -4.16
CA PRO A 214 10.26 -13.89 -2.89
C PRO A 214 11.13 -13.43 -1.72
N ALA A 215 12.45 -13.31 -1.91
CA ALA A 215 13.37 -12.83 -0.88
C ALA A 215 13.12 -11.36 -0.50
N ILE A 216 12.83 -10.50 -1.48
CA ILE A 216 12.45 -9.10 -1.23
C ILE A 216 11.17 -9.02 -0.39
N CYS A 217 10.13 -9.76 -0.76
CA CYS A 217 8.85 -9.77 -0.04
C CYS A 217 8.95 -10.36 1.36
N THR A 218 9.76 -11.39 1.54
CA THR A 218 10.07 -11.95 2.87
C THR A 218 10.72 -10.89 3.75
N ARG A 219 11.74 -10.20 3.23
CA ARG A 219 12.43 -9.14 3.95
C ARG A 219 11.54 -7.93 4.25
N LEU A 220 10.66 -7.53 3.34
CA LEU A 220 9.69 -6.46 3.58
C LEU A 220 8.81 -6.76 4.80
N TYR A 221 8.31 -8.01 4.87
CA TYR A 221 7.51 -8.49 6.00
C TYR A 221 8.33 -8.56 7.29
N GLU A 222 9.50 -9.19 7.26
CA GLU A 222 10.34 -9.37 8.46
C GLU A 222 10.82 -8.05 9.05
N ALA A 223 11.26 -7.11 8.21
CA ALA A 223 11.65 -5.78 8.67
C ALA A 223 10.49 -4.99 9.28
N GLY A 224 9.28 -5.12 8.70
CA GLY A 224 8.07 -4.54 9.28
C GLY A 224 7.73 -5.14 10.64
N ARG A 225 7.84 -6.46 10.78
CA ARG A 225 7.64 -7.16 12.06
C ARG A 225 8.70 -6.78 13.10
N TYR A 226 9.95 -6.59 12.70
CA TYR A 226 11.04 -6.24 13.61
C TYR A 226 10.88 -4.85 14.22
N ILE A 227 10.53 -3.84 13.40
CA ILE A 227 10.29 -2.46 13.88
C ILE A 227 9.15 -2.44 14.89
N PHE A 228 8.12 -3.27 14.68
CA PHE A 228 7.08 -3.45 15.68
C PHE A 228 7.60 -4.04 17.00
N THR A 229 8.48 -5.05 16.94
CA THR A 229 9.04 -5.68 18.16
C THR A 229 10.12 -4.86 18.86
N SER A 230 10.67 -3.81 18.23
CA SER A 230 11.71 -2.94 18.79
C SER A 230 11.41 -1.47 18.51
N PRO A 231 10.57 -0.81 19.35
CA PRO A 231 10.11 0.56 19.15
C PRO A 231 11.22 1.63 19.17
N ASP A 232 12.37 1.31 19.77
CA ASP A 232 13.48 2.25 20.01
C ASP A 232 14.13 2.81 18.72
N ILE A 233 13.87 2.19 17.56
CA ILE A 233 14.41 2.62 16.26
C ILE A 233 13.55 3.73 15.60
N ILE A 234 12.28 3.89 16.00
CA ILE A 234 11.41 4.94 15.45
C ILE A 234 11.92 6.34 15.86
N LEU A 235 12.44 6.47 17.08
CA LEU A 235 13.06 7.71 17.58
C LEU A 235 14.35 8.07 16.83
N LEU A 236 15.19 7.08 16.50
CA LEU A 236 16.45 7.30 15.79
C LEU A 236 16.26 7.72 14.32
N THR A 237 15.20 7.21 13.66
CA THR A 237 14.90 7.57 12.27
C THR A 237 14.18 8.91 12.11
N GLN A 238 13.51 9.41 13.17
CA GLN A 238 12.99 10.78 13.19
C GLN A 238 14.11 11.81 13.43
N ALA A 239 15.09 11.50 14.28
CA ALA A 239 16.23 12.39 14.55
C ALA A 239 17.10 12.66 13.31
N LEU A 240 17.29 11.67 12.44
CA LEU A 240 18.10 11.79 11.22
C LEU A 240 17.44 12.55 10.06
N VAL A 241 16.13 12.87 10.17
CA VAL A 241 15.40 13.68 9.17
C VAL A 241 15.26 15.14 9.64
N SER A 242 15.57 15.41 10.90
CA SER A 242 15.53 16.75 11.51
C SER A 242 16.91 17.40 11.66
N SER A 243 17.95 16.79 11.08
CA SER A 243 19.34 17.28 11.03
C SER A 243 19.80 17.44 9.59
#